data_AF-A0A925LAD5-F1
#
_entry.id   AF-A0A925LAD5-F1
#
_cell.length_a   1.000
_cell.length_b   1.000
_cell.length_c   1.000
_cell.angle_alpha   90.00
_cell.angle_beta   90.00
_cell.angle_gamma   90.00
#
_symmetry.space_group_name_H-M   'P 1'
#
loop_
_entity.id
_entity.type
_entity.pdbx_description
1 polymer ?
#
loop_
_entity_poly.entity_id
_entity_poly.type
_entity_poly.pdbx_seq_one_letter_code
_entity_poly.pdbx_strand_id
1 'polypeptide(L)'
;MPTIVQTVNGKVTGLWGSALRRTPSGKLLALKMGDEVHKGDVILTTQDGIVQLTPDPDAPRVAATQPSTDIDRVIAELNQPDALTAPAAGLNGGDGSGLLPALRVGRISEDITPASFVQANDNAAPRLTEDRRPPEAQSAANAPVNALPSASSATMSVNEDATLPISLVGQDSDGNVTRVTVTSIPAGSTLLLADGVTPVLAGQTLTAAQASTLLFRPSPDFNGGNAVTFTVTDNQGGVSAPATVQINVLAVNDPPVATSGIARAGPEGTPIAVGLGGTDIDGTIAGVTVTSAPANGSLFLADGVTPVVPGTTLTTAAAASLVFRPAPGFT
;
A
#
# COMPACT_ATOMS: atom_id res chain seq x y z
N MET A 1 24.26 13.67 -17.10
CA MET A 1 24.84 13.54 -18.45
C MET A 1 23.91 12.65 -19.27
N PRO A 2 23.56 12.97 -20.52
CA PRO A 2 22.64 12.14 -21.31
C PRO A 2 23.27 10.76 -21.58
N THR A 3 22.56 9.70 -21.20
CA THR A 3 22.99 8.31 -21.40
C THR A 3 22.89 7.97 -22.88
N ILE A 4 24.03 7.80 -23.55
CA ILE A 4 24.09 7.40 -24.96
C ILE A 4 23.88 5.88 -25.00
N VAL A 5 22.69 5.44 -25.41
CA VAL A 5 22.43 4.02 -25.71
C VAL A 5 22.41 3.87 -27.23
N GLN A 6 23.35 3.09 -27.79
CA GLN A 6 23.26 2.64 -29.18
C GLN A 6 22.10 1.65 -29.27
N THR A 7 21.05 2.00 -30.01
CA THR A 7 19.81 1.22 -30.05
C THR A 7 19.83 0.13 -31.12
N VAL A 8 19.17 -0.98 -30.80
CA VAL A 8 18.74 -2.03 -31.75
C VAL A 8 17.44 -1.59 -32.44
N ASN A 9 17.08 -2.21 -33.57
CA ASN A 9 15.78 -1.97 -34.21
C ASN A 9 14.65 -2.35 -33.24
N GLY A 10 13.72 -1.45 -33.01
CA GLY A 10 12.59 -1.71 -32.12
C GLY A 10 11.61 -0.55 -32.01
N LYS A 11 10.46 -0.83 -31.41
CA LYS A 11 9.38 0.14 -31.21
C LYS A 11 9.36 0.64 -29.78
N VAL A 12 9.13 1.94 -29.58
CA VAL A 12 8.98 2.52 -28.24
C VAL A 12 7.67 2.06 -27.61
N THR A 13 7.77 1.32 -26.51
CA THR A 13 6.63 0.78 -25.75
C THR A 13 6.47 1.41 -24.37
N GLY A 14 7.48 2.16 -23.91
CA GLY A 14 7.40 3.00 -22.71
C GLY A 14 8.28 4.23 -22.86
N LEU A 15 7.76 5.38 -22.43
CA LEU A 15 8.50 6.65 -22.40
C LEU A 15 8.12 7.41 -21.13
N TRP A 16 9.09 7.63 -20.25
CA TRP A 16 8.95 8.44 -19.05
C TRP A 16 9.94 9.60 -19.12
N GLY A 17 9.44 10.83 -18.96
CA GLY A 17 10.24 12.04 -19.17
C GLY A 17 10.31 12.47 -20.64
N SER A 18 11.28 13.34 -20.97
CA SER A 18 11.49 13.82 -22.34
C SER A 18 12.67 13.09 -22.99
N ALA A 19 12.46 12.60 -24.21
CA ALA A 19 13.49 11.95 -25.00
C ALA A 19 13.55 12.51 -26.43
N LEU A 20 14.76 12.63 -26.96
CA LEU A 20 15.03 12.96 -28.35
C LEU A 20 15.73 11.79 -29.02
N ARG A 21 15.40 11.53 -30.28
CA ARG A 21 16.10 10.60 -31.17
C ARG A 21 16.98 11.39 -32.12
N ARG A 22 18.29 11.11 -32.12
CA ARG A 22 19.23 11.60 -33.12
C ARG A 22 19.40 10.53 -34.19
N THR A 23 19.04 10.84 -35.43
CA THR A 23 19.25 9.93 -36.57
C THR A 23 20.73 9.86 -36.97
N PRO A 24 21.16 8.85 -37.74
CA PRO A 24 22.52 8.79 -38.29
C PRO A 24 22.93 10.03 -39.10
N SER A 25 21.96 10.71 -39.72
CA SER A 25 22.15 11.99 -40.42
C SER A 25 22.31 13.20 -39.48
N GLY A 26 22.27 12.99 -38.17
CA GLY A 26 22.46 14.01 -37.14
C GLY A 26 21.20 14.81 -36.78
N LYS A 27 20.05 14.53 -37.39
CA LYS A 27 18.78 15.22 -37.13
C LYS A 27 18.21 14.81 -35.77
N LEU A 28 17.84 15.78 -34.94
CA LEU A 28 17.16 15.55 -33.67
C LEU A 28 15.65 15.60 -33.87
N LEU A 29 14.96 14.59 -33.36
CA LEU A 29 13.51 14.43 -33.41
C LEU A 29 13.00 14.13 -32.00
N ALA A 30 11.86 14.69 -31.60
CA ALA A 30 11.22 14.28 -30.35
C ALA A 30 10.74 12.83 -30.46
N LEU A 31 11.10 12.00 -29.49
CA LEU A 31 10.70 10.60 -29.46
C LEU A 31 9.36 10.47 -28.72
N LYS A 32 8.43 9.69 -29.29
CA LYS A 32 7.09 9.44 -28.72
C LYS A 32 6.83 7.94 -28.56
N MET A 33 5.83 7.63 -27.74
CA MET A 33 5.28 6.28 -27.64
C MET A 33 4.84 5.77 -29.01
N GLY A 34 5.29 4.58 -29.37
CA GLY A 34 4.97 3.95 -30.65
C GLY A 34 5.90 4.27 -31.81
N ASP A 35 6.85 5.21 -31.64
CA ASP A 35 7.85 5.51 -32.68
C ASP A 35 8.81 4.31 -32.88
N GLU A 36 9.25 4.11 -34.12
CA GLU A 36 10.27 3.12 -34.46
C GLU A 36 11.66 3.72 -34.28
N VAL A 37 12.57 2.97 -33.69
CA VAL A 37 13.98 3.33 -33.52
C VAL A 37 14.82 2.33 -34.31
N HIS A 38 15.73 2.84 -35.12
CA HIS A 38 16.56 2.04 -36.01
C HIS A 38 17.99 1.93 -35.48
N LYS A 39 18.69 0.88 -35.93
CA LYS A 39 20.10 0.66 -35.65
C LYS A 39 20.92 1.86 -36.12
N GLY A 40 21.63 2.50 -35.19
CA GLY A 40 22.42 3.71 -35.44
C GLY A 40 21.75 5.02 -35.01
N ASP A 41 20.49 4.98 -34.59
CA ASP A 41 19.89 6.09 -33.85
C ASP A 41 20.54 6.20 -32.46
N VAL A 42 20.58 7.43 -31.93
CA VAL A 42 21.01 7.72 -30.55
C VAL A 42 19.84 8.33 -29.81
N ILE A 43 19.44 7.72 -28.69
CA ILE A 43 18.42 8.28 -27.81
C ILE A 43 19.10 9.18 -26.76
N LEU A 44 18.57 10.38 -26.61
CA LEU A 44 19.00 11.38 -25.63
C LEU A 44 17.84 11.63 -24.68
N THR A 45 17.97 11.24 -23.42
CA THR A 45 16.97 11.46 -22.38
C THR A 45 17.39 12.60 -21.45
N THR A 46 16.41 13.20 -20.76
CA THR A 46 16.68 14.00 -19.55
C THR A 46 17.30 13.12 -18.46
N GLN A 47 17.88 13.72 -17.42
CA GLN A 47 18.61 12.99 -16.37
C GLN A 47 17.83 11.81 -15.75
N ASP A 48 16.50 11.90 -15.72
CA ASP A 48 15.60 10.86 -15.20
C ASP A 48 14.69 10.22 -16.28
N GLY A 49 14.98 10.47 -17.56
CA GLY A 49 14.16 9.97 -18.66
C GLY A 49 14.47 8.52 -19.01
N ILE A 50 13.45 7.67 -19.09
CA ILE A 50 13.55 6.24 -19.43
C ILE A 50 12.80 5.99 -20.74
N VAL A 51 13.43 5.26 -21.65
CA VAL A 51 12.79 4.75 -22.88
C VAL A 51 12.85 3.24 -22.87
N GLN A 52 11.68 2.60 -22.96
CA GLN A 52 11.54 1.16 -23.14
C GLN A 52 11.28 0.87 -24.62
N LEU A 53 12.09 -0.03 -25.18
CA LEU A 53 11.97 -0.49 -26.55
C LEU A 53 11.60 -1.98 -26.55
N THR A 54 10.64 -2.35 -27.38
CA THR A 54 10.40 -3.74 -27.73
C THR A 54 11.08 -4.00 -29.08
N PRO A 55 12.04 -4.94 -29.16
CA PRO A 55 12.67 -5.31 -30.42
C PRO A 55 11.63 -5.74 -31.45
N ASP A 56 11.82 -5.35 -32.71
CA ASP A 56 10.96 -5.79 -33.80
C ASP A 56 11.05 -7.33 -33.93
N PRO A 57 9.94 -8.09 -33.78
CA PRO A 57 9.94 -9.54 -33.92
C PRO A 57 10.36 -9.99 -35.33
N ASP A 58 10.24 -9.12 -36.34
CA ASP A 58 10.59 -9.40 -37.74
C ASP A 58 11.96 -8.81 -38.14
N ALA A 59 12.75 -8.30 -37.18
CA ALA A 59 14.11 -7.86 -37.48
C ALA A 59 14.92 -9.03 -38.08
N PRO A 60 15.50 -8.88 -39.28
CA PRO A 60 16.25 -9.97 -39.90
C PRO A 60 17.38 -10.38 -38.96
N ARG A 61 17.30 -11.61 -38.43
CA ARG A 61 18.46 -12.26 -37.85
C ARG A 61 19.55 -12.21 -38.90
N VAL A 62 20.67 -11.56 -38.59
CA VAL A 62 21.86 -11.62 -39.42
C VAL A 62 22.21 -13.10 -39.48
N ALA A 63 21.93 -13.73 -40.64
CA ALA A 63 22.33 -15.08 -40.91
C ALA A 63 23.85 -15.13 -40.75
N ALA A 64 24.33 -15.79 -39.71
CA ALA A 64 25.67 -16.32 -39.74
C ALA A 64 25.68 -17.32 -40.90
N THR A 65 26.28 -16.93 -42.02
CA THR A 65 26.66 -17.83 -43.09
C THR A 65 27.74 -18.76 -42.55
N GLN A 66 27.32 -19.84 -41.90
CA GLN A 66 28.05 -21.10 -41.91
C GLN A 66 27.07 -22.22 -42.29
N PRO A 67 27.41 -23.03 -43.31
CA PRO A 67 26.50 -24.00 -43.86
C PRO A 67 26.20 -25.11 -42.85
N SER A 68 24.96 -25.58 -42.86
CA SER A 68 24.39 -26.64 -42.03
C SER A 68 25.01 -28.03 -42.23
N THR A 69 26.26 -28.13 -42.69
CA THR A 69 26.90 -29.42 -43.00
C THR A 69 27.58 -30.08 -41.80
N ASP A 70 27.90 -29.35 -40.73
CA ASP A 70 28.66 -29.92 -39.60
C ASP A 70 27.79 -30.68 -38.59
N ILE A 71 26.54 -30.27 -38.35
CA ILE A 71 25.64 -30.99 -37.44
C ILE A 71 25.20 -32.31 -38.07
N ASP A 72 24.82 -32.28 -39.35
CA ASP A 72 24.43 -33.50 -40.09
C ASP A 72 25.63 -34.46 -40.27
N ARG A 73 26.86 -33.94 -40.37
CA ARG A 73 28.09 -34.74 -40.39
C ARG A 73 28.37 -35.41 -39.05
N VAL A 74 28.26 -34.69 -37.93
CA VAL A 74 28.51 -35.25 -36.58
C VAL A 74 27.45 -36.31 -36.22
N ILE A 75 26.20 -36.13 -36.64
CA ILE A 75 25.13 -37.12 -36.44
C ILE A 75 25.34 -38.37 -37.32
N ALA A 76 25.94 -38.22 -38.51
CA ALA A 76 26.31 -39.34 -39.37
C ALA A 76 27.56 -40.09 -38.87
N GLU A 77 28.53 -39.40 -38.26
CA GLU A 77 29.74 -39.98 -37.67
C GLU A 77 29.44 -40.74 -36.35
N LEU A 78 28.45 -40.32 -35.56
CA LEU A 78 28.00 -41.01 -34.34
C LEU A 78 27.16 -42.28 -34.58
N ASN A 79 26.65 -42.47 -35.80
CA ASN A 79 25.76 -43.60 -36.15
C ASN A 79 26.43 -44.69 -37.01
N GLN A 80 27.76 -44.66 -37.18
CA GLN A 80 28.47 -45.76 -37.83
C GLN A 80 28.81 -46.86 -36.80
N PRO A 81 28.61 -48.15 -37.14
CA PRO A 81 29.04 -49.24 -36.27
C PRO A 81 30.57 -49.31 -36.26
N ASP A 82 31.18 -49.13 -35.09
CA ASP A 82 32.62 -49.31 -34.89
C ASP A 82 33.07 -50.71 -35.30
N ALA A 83 33.73 -50.81 -36.45
CA ALA A 83 34.44 -52.00 -36.88
C ALA A 83 35.87 -51.98 -36.33
N LEU A 84 36.02 -52.24 -35.03
CA LEU A 84 37.29 -52.66 -34.44
C LEU A 84 37.09 -53.94 -33.62
N THR A 85 37.13 -55.05 -34.35
CA THR A 85 37.37 -56.39 -33.83
C THR A 85 38.77 -56.51 -33.21
N ALA A 86 38.83 -56.81 -31.92
CA ALA A 86 39.88 -57.63 -31.28
C ALA A 86 39.33 -58.20 -29.94
N PRO A 87 39.79 -59.37 -29.48
CA PRO A 87 38.90 -60.50 -29.21
C PRO A 87 38.39 -60.61 -27.77
N ALA A 88 37.24 -61.28 -27.65
CA ALA A 88 36.66 -61.71 -26.39
C ALA A 88 37.61 -62.64 -25.61
N ALA A 89 37.85 -62.27 -24.35
CA ALA A 89 38.13 -63.16 -23.24
C ALA A 89 37.47 -62.51 -22.02
N GLY A 90 36.54 -63.10 -21.28
CA GLY A 90 35.87 -64.39 -21.30
C GLY A 90 35.00 -64.38 -20.04
N LEU A 91 33.74 -64.78 -20.17
CA LEU A 91 32.90 -65.08 -19.02
C LEU A 91 33.43 -66.37 -18.40
N ASN A 92 34.08 -66.29 -17.23
CA ASN A 92 34.18 -67.41 -16.31
C ASN A 92 33.96 -66.86 -14.89
N GLY A 93 32.89 -67.35 -14.26
CA GLY A 93 32.64 -67.15 -12.84
C GLY A 93 33.62 -67.92 -11.95
N GLY A 94 33.73 -67.45 -10.72
CA GLY A 94 34.50 -68.02 -9.60
C GLY A 94 34.78 -66.89 -8.60
N ASP A 95 33.93 -66.68 -7.59
CA ASP A 95 33.83 -67.37 -6.30
C ASP A 95 34.83 -66.85 -5.24
N GLY A 96 34.39 -65.82 -4.52
CA GLY A 96 34.80 -65.64 -3.13
C GLY A 96 35.81 -64.51 -2.85
N SER A 97 35.26 -63.49 -2.19
CA SER A 97 35.89 -62.78 -1.08
C SER A 97 36.90 -61.66 -1.40
N GLY A 98 36.52 -60.42 -1.06
CA GLY A 98 37.51 -59.38 -0.82
C GLY A 98 37.04 -57.93 -1.02
N LEU A 99 36.17 -57.44 -0.11
CA LEU A 99 36.14 -56.07 0.47
C LEU A 99 36.26 -54.87 -0.51
N LEU A 100 35.33 -53.92 -0.68
CA LEU A 100 34.66 -53.05 0.31
C LEU A 100 33.53 -52.23 -0.36
N PRO A 101 32.58 -51.66 0.41
CA PRO A 101 31.39 -51.00 -0.10
C PRO A 101 31.64 -49.56 -0.57
N ALA A 102 31.04 -49.24 -1.72
CA ALA A 102 30.34 -48.01 -2.07
C ALA A 102 30.94 -46.66 -1.65
N LEU A 103 31.41 -45.93 -2.67
CA LEU A 103 31.08 -44.53 -2.95
C LEU A 103 30.23 -43.85 -1.86
N ARG A 104 30.89 -43.11 -0.94
CA ARG A 104 30.24 -42.07 -0.14
C ARG A 104 30.61 -40.72 -0.76
N VAL A 105 29.66 -40.09 -1.44
CA VAL A 105 29.78 -38.69 -1.84
C VAL A 105 29.70 -37.86 -0.54
N GLY A 106 30.83 -37.28 -0.13
CA GLY A 106 30.86 -36.24 0.90
C GLY A 106 30.42 -34.91 0.28
N ARG A 107 29.48 -34.21 0.92
CA ARG A 107 29.15 -32.82 0.56
C ARG A 107 30.39 -31.97 0.89
N ILE A 108 30.89 -31.18 -0.06
CA ILE A 108 31.78 -30.08 0.31
C ILE A 108 30.88 -28.99 0.90
N SER A 109 31.02 -28.78 2.21
CA SER A 109 30.55 -27.60 2.93
C SER A 109 31.67 -26.58 2.82
N GLU A 110 31.49 -25.54 2.01
CA GLU A 110 32.40 -24.38 2.00
C GLU A 110 31.88 -23.36 3.01
N ASP A 111 32.32 -23.53 4.26
CA ASP A 111 32.26 -22.47 5.27
C ASP A 111 33.36 -21.46 4.95
N ILE A 112 32.97 -20.25 4.56
CA ILE A 112 33.89 -19.13 4.35
C ILE A 112 34.14 -18.46 5.70
N THR A 113 35.29 -18.71 6.32
CA THR A 113 35.83 -17.87 7.40
C THR A 113 36.93 -16.96 6.85
N PRO A 114 36.87 -15.62 7.05
CA PRO A 114 37.85 -14.73 6.46
C PRO A 114 39.10 -14.54 7.34
N ALA A 115 40.22 -14.45 6.61
CA ALA A 115 41.47 -13.76 6.91
C ALA A 115 42.45 -14.37 7.94
N SER A 116 43.64 -14.70 7.44
CA SER A 116 44.92 -14.27 8.01
C SER A 116 46.04 -14.40 6.97
N PHE A 117 46.65 -13.27 6.60
CA PHE A 117 47.89 -13.19 5.83
C PHE A 117 49.08 -13.57 6.71
N VAL A 118 49.99 -14.45 6.23
CA VAL A 118 51.40 -14.49 6.66
C VAL A 118 52.33 -14.80 5.48
N GLN A 119 53.48 -14.13 5.54
CA GLN A 119 54.59 -13.84 4.64
C GLN A 119 55.33 -15.01 3.94
N ALA A 120 56.07 -14.62 2.88
CA ALA A 120 56.98 -15.34 1.98
C ALA A 120 57.96 -16.35 2.64
N ASN A 121 58.63 -17.30 1.95
CA ASN A 121 59.77 -17.13 1.03
C ASN A 121 60.06 -18.45 0.26
N ASP A 122 60.49 -18.39 -1.02
CA ASP A 122 61.77 -18.96 -1.49
C ASP A 122 61.90 -18.98 -3.04
N ASN A 123 63.10 -18.61 -3.50
CA ASN A 123 63.54 -18.42 -4.88
C ASN A 123 63.77 -19.73 -5.65
N ALA A 124 63.28 -19.85 -6.89
CA ALA A 124 63.95 -20.58 -7.99
C ALA A 124 63.37 -20.26 -9.39
N ALA A 125 64.16 -19.53 -10.21
CA ALA A 125 64.26 -19.50 -11.69
C ALA A 125 63.01 -19.24 -12.59
N PRO A 126 63.19 -18.56 -13.75
CA PRO A 126 62.08 -17.94 -14.48
C PRO A 126 61.36 -18.94 -15.39
N ARG A 127 60.04 -19.07 -15.23
CA ARG A 127 59.18 -19.69 -16.25
C ARG A 127 58.51 -18.59 -17.05
N LEU A 128 58.83 -18.55 -18.35
CA LEU A 128 58.01 -17.88 -19.36
C LEU A 128 56.70 -18.68 -19.48
N THR A 129 55.71 -18.28 -18.70
CA THR A 129 54.31 -18.48 -19.06
C THR A 129 53.79 -17.10 -19.39
N GLU A 130 53.42 -16.87 -20.65
CA GLU A 130 52.53 -15.76 -20.99
C GLU A 130 51.26 -15.95 -20.16
N ASP A 131 51.25 -15.36 -18.97
CA ASP A 131 50.03 -15.15 -18.19
C ASP A 131 49.29 -13.99 -18.85
N ARG A 132 48.67 -14.29 -20.00
CA ARG A 132 47.50 -13.54 -20.42
C ARG A 132 46.33 -14.04 -19.59
N ARG A 133 46.39 -13.79 -18.27
CA ARG A 133 45.16 -13.69 -17.49
C ARG A 133 44.33 -12.64 -18.23
N PRO A 134 43.13 -12.98 -18.74
CA PRO A 134 42.18 -11.96 -19.15
C PRO A 134 42.11 -10.97 -17.98
N PRO A 135 41.97 -9.65 -18.20
CA PRO A 135 41.67 -8.76 -17.10
C PRO A 135 40.50 -9.42 -16.37
N GLU A 136 40.72 -9.80 -15.11
CA GLU A 136 39.63 -10.23 -14.26
C GLU A 136 38.57 -9.16 -14.47
N ALA A 137 37.44 -9.57 -15.04
CA ALA A 137 36.26 -8.74 -14.98
C ALA A 137 36.13 -8.45 -13.49
N GLN A 138 36.50 -7.23 -13.08
CA GLN A 138 36.22 -6.75 -11.75
C GLN A 138 34.76 -7.09 -11.57
N SER A 139 34.48 -8.03 -10.66
CA SER A 139 33.13 -8.38 -10.26
C SER A 139 32.45 -7.04 -10.08
N ALA A 140 31.50 -6.72 -10.96
CA ALA A 140 30.75 -5.48 -10.86
C ALA A 140 30.20 -5.51 -9.44
N ALA A 141 30.74 -4.67 -8.57
CA ALA A 141 30.34 -4.62 -7.18
C ALA A 141 28.82 -4.47 -7.21
N ASN A 142 28.13 -5.50 -6.76
CA ASN A 142 26.67 -5.51 -6.75
C ASN A 142 26.28 -4.29 -5.93
N ALA A 143 25.75 -3.25 -6.59
CA ALA A 143 25.35 -2.04 -5.89
C ALA A 143 24.39 -2.47 -4.76
N PRO A 144 24.47 -1.86 -3.56
CA PRO A 144 23.61 -2.25 -2.46
C PRO A 144 22.16 -2.18 -2.93
N VAL A 145 21.46 -3.31 -2.81
CA VAL A 145 20.03 -3.39 -3.17
C VAL A 145 19.28 -2.69 -2.03
N ASN A 146 18.46 -1.69 -2.38
CA ASN A 146 17.61 -1.00 -1.41
C ASN A 146 16.74 -1.99 -0.63
N ALA A 147 16.80 -1.96 0.70
CA ALA A 147 15.85 -2.68 1.53
C ALA A 147 14.50 -1.93 1.53
N LEU A 148 13.40 -2.67 1.40
CA LEU A 148 12.08 -2.04 1.49
C LEU A 148 11.80 -1.62 2.94
N PRO A 149 11.12 -0.48 3.16
CA PRO A 149 10.78 -0.04 4.50
C PRO A 149 9.65 -0.89 5.08
N SER A 150 9.48 -0.82 6.40
CA SER A 150 8.42 -1.50 7.15
C SER A 150 7.52 -0.50 7.86
N ALA A 151 6.22 -0.51 7.54
CA ALA A 151 5.22 0.30 8.23
C ALA A 151 4.80 -0.36 9.57
N SER A 152 4.55 0.46 10.59
CA SER A 152 4.22 -0.01 11.95
C SER A 152 2.71 0.04 12.21
N SER A 153 2.12 -1.10 12.56
CA SER A 153 0.72 -1.17 13.00
C SER A 153 0.56 -0.74 14.46
N ALA A 154 -0.62 -0.24 14.82
CA ALA A 154 -0.93 0.17 16.18
C ALA A 154 -2.41 -0.10 16.51
N THR A 155 -2.72 -0.19 17.80
CA THR A 155 -4.10 -0.28 18.30
C THR A 155 -4.32 0.76 19.40
N MET A 156 -5.42 1.50 19.30
CA MET A 156 -5.74 2.60 20.22
C MET A 156 -7.24 2.64 20.52
N SER A 157 -7.64 3.48 21.46
CA SER A 157 -9.05 3.75 21.76
C SER A 157 -9.28 5.23 22.01
N VAL A 158 -10.47 5.70 21.68
CA VAL A 158 -10.91 7.09 21.89
C VAL A 158 -12.41 7.09 22.14
N ASN A 159 -12.92 8.08 22.86
CA ASN A 159 -14.35 8.34 22.95
C ASN A 159 -14.87 8.95 21.64
N GLU A 160 -16.12 8.70 21.27
CA GLU A 160 -16.69 9.20 20.01
C GLU A 160 -16.65 10.74 19.88
N ASP A 161 -16.82 11.44 21.01
CA ASP A 161 -16.76 12.90 21.15
C ASP A 161 -15.34 13.50 21.24
N ALA A 162 -14.31 12.66 21.18
CA ALA A 162 -12.94 13.08 21.39
C ALA A 162 -12.10 12.95 20.12
N THR A 163 -11.09 13.83 20.02
CA THR A 163 -10.06 13.72 18.98
C THR A 163 -8.88 12.92 19.51
N LEU A 164 -8.41 11.95 18.72
CA LEU A 164 -7.27 11.09 19.04
C LEU A 164 -6.04 11.51 18.24
N PRO A 165 -4.93 11.90 18.89
CA PRO A 165 -3.65 12.01 18.20
C PRO A 165 -3.17 10.64 17.74
N ILE A 166 -2.82 10.52 16.45
CA ILE A 166 -2.29 9.29 15.86
C ILE A 166 -1.01 9.58 15.08
N SER A 167 -0.13 8.58 15.02
CA SER A 167 1.10 8.64 14.23
C SER A 167 1.14 7.45 13.26
N LEU A 168 1.30 7.73 11.98
CA LEU A 168 1.51 6.73 10.94
C LEU A 168 3.01 6.69 10.65
N VAL A 169 3.69 5.66 11.17
CA VAL A 169 5.16 5.58 11.17
C VAL A 169 5.66 4.26 10.59
N GLY A 170 6.93 4.25 10.22
CA GLY A 170 7.65 3.06 9.77
C GLY A 170 9.15 3.22 9.98
N GLN A 171 9.88 2.15 9.69
CA GLN A 171 11.33 2.10 9.81
C GLN A 171 11.93 1.54 8.52
N ASP A 172 13.19 1.87 8.28
CA ASP A 172 13.96 1.35 7.16
C ASP A 172 15.35 0.96 7.68
N SER A 173 15.88 -0.18 7.23
CA SER A 173 17.11 -0.78 7.78
C SER A 173 18.39 -0.21 7.17
N ASP A 174 18.31 0.31 5.95
CA ASP A 174 19.43 0.88 5.20
C ASP A 174 19.17 2.32 4.74
N GLY A 175 18.08 2.93 5.22
CA GLY A 175 17.66 4.27 4.85
C GLY A 175 16.75 4.94 5.89
N ASN A 176 15.95 5.89 5.41
CA ASN A 176 14.98 6.63 6.21
C ASN A 176 13.63 6.67 5.50
N VAL A 177 12.55 6.57 6.25
CA VAL A 177 11.20 6.84 5.74
C VAL A 177 11.06 8.33 5.42
N THR A 178 10.71 8.65 4.17
CA THR A 178 10.54 10.04 3.71
C THR A 178 9.09 10.44 3.54
N ARG A 179 8.22 9.50 3.18
CA ARG A 179 6.81 9.75 2.90
C ARG A 179 5.92 8.65 3.47
N VAL A 180 4.66 9.02 3.70
CA VAL A 180 3.61 8.10 4.14
C VAL A 180 2.41 8.31 3.24
N THR A 181 1.87 7.23 2.67
CA THR A 181 0.66 7.30 1.86
C THR A 181 -0.49 6.67 2.63
N VAL A 182 -1.54 7.45 2.91
CA VAL A 182 -2.75 6.96 3.56
C VAL A 182 -3.56 6.20 2.52
N THR A 183 -3.74 4.89 2.68
CA THR A 183 -4.43 4.05 1.68
C THR A 183 -5.93 3.96 1.93
N SER A 184 -6.36 3.97 3.19
CA SER A 184 -7.79 4.02 3.52
C SER A 184 -8.05 4.78 4.82
N ILE A 185 -9.17 5.49 4.84
CA ILE A 185 -9.74 6.12 6.04
C ILE A 185 -11.14 5.49 6.20
N PRO A 186 -11.55 5.08 7.41
CA PRO A 186 -12.85 4.46 7.61
C PRO A 186 -13.97 5.47 7.37
N ALA A 187 -15.08 5.01 6.78
CA ALA A 187 -16.28 5.83 6.62
C ALA A 187 -16.79 6.28 8.00
N GLY A 188 -17.35 7.49 8.08
CA GLY A 188 -17.80 8.04 9.37
C GLY A 188 -16.63 8.43 10.28
N SER A 189 -15.47 8.80 9.72
CA SER A 189 -14.38 9.40 10.47
C SER A 189 -13.64 10.41 9.60
N THR A 190 -12.92 11.33 10.24
CA THR A 190 -12.05 12.29 9.55
C THR A 190 -10.64 12.16 10.10
N LEU A 191 -9.66 12.09 9.20
CA LEU A 191 -8.25 12.23 9.54
C LEU A 191 -7.83 13.67 9.19
N LEU A 192 -7.15 14.35 10.10
CA LEU A 192 -6.77 15.75 10.00
C LEU A 192 -5.25 15.87 10.18
N LEU A 193 -4.66 16.91 9.59
CA LEU A 193 -3.29 17.33 9.92
C LEU A 193 -3.24 17.88 11.35
N ALA A 194 -2.02 18.16 11.82
CA ALA A 194 -1.77 18.71 13.15
C ALA A 194 -2.46 20.06 13.42
N ASP A 195 -2.91 20.76 12.37
CA ASP A 195 -3.67 22.01 12.50
C ASP A 195 -5.12 21.79 12.98
N GLY A 196 -5.60 20.55 12.99
CA GLY A 196 -6.97 20.19 13.40
C GLY A 196 -8.06 20.62 12.44
N VAL A 197 -7.70 21.12 11.25
CA VAL A 197 -8.66 21.70 10.28
C VAL A 197 -8.50 21.08 8.91
N THR A 198 -7.27 20.84 8.45
CA THR A 198 -7.03 20.34 7.09
C THR A 198 -7.27 18.83 7.01
N PRO A 199 -8.28 18.37 6.26
CA PRO A 199 -8.55 16.94 6.12
C PRO A 199 -7.48 16.26 5.27
N VAL A 200 -7.11 15.05 5.69
CA VAL A 200 -6.30 14.12 4.92
C VAL A 200 -7.24 13.17 4.17
N LEU A 201 -6.97 12.93 2.89
CA LEU A 201 -7.79 12.06 2.04
C LEU A 201 -7.10 10.71 1.80
N ALA A 202 -7.89 9.68 1.54
CA ALA A 202 -7.36 8.41 1.07
C ALA A 202 -6.62 8.59 -0.27
N GLY A 203 -5.48 7.93 -0.43
CA GLY A 203 -4.53 8.11 -1.52
C GLY A 203 -3.55 9.29 -1.32
N GLN A 204 -3.71 10.12 -0.30
CA GLN A 204 -2.83 11.26 -0.08
C GLN A 204 -1.46 10.82 0.47
N THR A 205 -0.41 11.38 -0.13
CA THR A 205 0.97 11.24 0.35
C THR A 205 1.34 12.43 1.24
N LEU A 206 1.81 12.12 2.45
CA LEU A 206 2.27 13.04 3.47
C LEU A 206 3.78 12.94 3.65
N THR A 207 4.41 13.99 4.16
CA THR A 207 5.78 13.89 4.69
C THR A 207 5.78 13.04 5.97
N ALA A 208 6.91 12.41 6.29
CA ALA A 208 7.06 11.67 7.55
C ALA A 208 6.72 12.54 8.78
N ALA A 209 7.07 13.83 8.76
CA ALA A 209 6.73 14.77 9.83
C ALA A 209 5.21 14.97 9.96
N GLN A 210 4.50 15.26 8.86
CA GLN A 210 3.04 15.42 8.89
C GLN A 210 2.32 14.16 9.37
N ALA A 211 2.78 12.99 8.92
CA ALA A 211 2.18 11.70 9.27
C ALA A 211 2.37 11.32 10.75
N SER A 212 3.36 11.91 11.43
CA SER A 212 3.65 11.65 12.84
C SER A 212 2.74 12.40 13.82
N THR A 213 2.01 13.42 13.35
CA THR A 213 1.22 14.35 14.19
C THR A 213 -0.22 14.48 13.70
N LEU A 214 -0.82 13.39 13.24
CA LEU A 214 -2.18 13.41 12.72
C LEU A 214 -3.21 13.40 13.84
N LEU A 215 -4.41 13.87 13.53
CA LEU A 215 -5.54 13.88 14.43
C LEU A 215 -6.68 13.06 13.81
N PHE A 216 -7.13 12.04 14.50
CA PHE A 216 -8.28 11.23 14.13
C PHE A 216 -9.52 11.70 14.89
N ARG A 217 -10.60 11.97 14.17
CA ARG A 217 -11.89 12.37 14.75
C ARG A 217 -12.98 11.41 14.26
N PRO A 218 -13.59 10.62 15.16
CA PRO A 218 -14.80 9.87 14.84
C PRO A 218 -15.93 10.79 14.36
N SER A 219 -16.85 10.28 13.57
CA SER A 219 -18.13 10.97 13.36
C SER A 219 -18.89 11.01 14.69
N PRO A 220 -19.69 12.08 14.91
CA PRO A 220 -20.62 12.12 16.03
C PRO A 220 -21.48 10.85 16.08
N ASP A 221 -21.78 10.40 17.29
CA ASP A 221 -22.65 9.25 17.60
C ASP A 221 -22.10 7.88 17.12
N PHE A 222 -20.89 7.82 16.55
CA PHE A 222 -20.31 6.56 16.07
C PHE A 222 -19.54 5.85 17.19
N ASN A 223 -19.92 4.60 17.48
CA ASN A 223 -19.15 3.72 18.35
C ASN A 223 -18.80 2.40 17.64
N GLY A 224 -17.63 1.83 17.97
CA GLY A 224 -17.14 0.58 17.38
C GLY A 224 -15.75 0.67 16.76
N GLY A 225 -15.38 -0.37 16.00
CA GLY A 225 -14.03 -0.50 15.43
C GLY A 225 -13.85 0.29 14.13
N ASN A 226 -12.80 1.08 14.07
CA ASN A 226 -12.31 1.81 12.89
C ASN A 226 -10.86 1.41 12.57
N ALA A 227 -10.46 1.54 11.30
CA ALA A 227 -9.12 1.21 10.85
C ALA A 227 -8.62 2.20 9.79
N VAL A 228 -7.48 2.84 10.06
CA VAL A 228 -6.74 3.63 9.06
C VAL A 228 -5.62 2.74 8.50
N THR A 229 -5.53 2.59 7.19
CA THR A 229 -4.44 1.83 6.55
C THR A 229 -3.50 2.77 5.81
N PHE A 230 -2.21 2.41 5.77
CA PHE A 230 -1.19 3.23 5.14
C PHE A 230 0.02 2.40 4.68
N THR A 231 0.83 2.98 3.80
CA THR A 231 2.17 2.50 3.44
C THR A 231 3.20 3.59 3.70
N VAL A 232 4.47 3.20 3.87
CA VAL A 232 5.59 4.14 3.98
C VAL A 232 6.53 4.00 2.78
N THR A 233 7.18 5.10 2.40
CA THR A 233 8.17 5.14 1.33
C THR A 233 9.50 5.66 1.85
N ASP A 234 10.59 4.96 1.56
CA ASP A 234 11.95 5.31 1.97
C ASP A 234 12.57 6.44 1.12
N ASN A 235 13.85 6.76 1.36
CA ASN A 235 14.61 7.78 0.60
C ASN A 235 15.16 7.28 -0.74
N GLN A 236 14.95 6.01 -1.06
CA GLN A 236 15.42 5.31 -2.26
C GLN A 236 14.24 4.91 -3.18
N GLY A 237 13.00 5.21 -2.75
CA GLY A 237 11.75 4.96 -3.48
C GLY A 237 11.07 3.62 -3.17
N GLY A 238 11.61 2.81 -2.25
CA GLY A 238 10.99 1.56 -1.82
C GLY A 238 9.70 1.80 -1.03
N VAL A 239 8.68 0.97 -1.26
CA VAL A 239 7.36 1.08 -0.63
C VAL A 239 7.10 -0.14 0.23
N SER A 240 6.64 0.08 1.47
CA SER A 240 6.33 -0.99 2.42
C SER A 240 5.08 -1.78 2.03
N ALA A 241 4.93 -2.96 2.64
CA ALA A 241 3.61 -3.56 2.79
C ALA A 241 2.66 -2.63 3.60
N PRO A 242 1.33 -2.71 3.40
CA PRO A 242 0.38 -1.92 4.17
C PRO A 242 0.41 -2.27 5.67
N ALA A 243 0.28 -1.24 6.51
CA ALA A 243 0.05 -1.37 7.94
C ALA A 243 -1.30 -0.75 8.33
N THR A 244 -1.77 -1.12 9.53
CA THR A 244 -3.08 -0.73 10.03
C THR A 244 -2.98 -0.10 11.41
N VAL A 245 -3.60 1.06 11.58
CA VAL A 245 -3.92 1.62 12.89
C VAL A 245 -5.38 1.29 13.21
N GLN A 246 -5.58 0.34 14.13
CA GLN A 246 -6.89 -0.04 14.63
C GLN A 246 -7.31 0.91 15.75
N ILE A 247 -8.52 1.46 15.67
CA ILE A 247 -9.06 2.43 16.61
C ILE A 247 -10.40 1.92 17.12
N ASN A 248 -10.50 1.67 18.41
CA ASN A 248 -11.77 1.32 19.05
C ASN A 248 -12.44 2.59 19.59
N VAL A 249 -13.58 2.96 19.01
CA VAL A 249 -14.35 4.13 19.41
C VAL A 249 -15.35 3.74 20.50
N LEU A 250 -15.21 4.34 21.66
CA LEU A 250 -16.03 4.10 22.85
C LEU A 250 -17.24 5.04 22.82
N ALA A 251 -18.43 4.49 23.09
CA ALA A 251 -19.64 5.27 23.22
C ALA A 251 -19.56 6.21 24.44
N VAL A 252 -20.07 7.43 24.28
CA VAL A 252 -20.35 8.39 25.34
C VAL A 252 -21.84 8.69 25.28
N ASN A 253 -22.46 8.91 26.44
CA ASN A 253 -23.90 9.17 26.49
C ASN A 253 -24.20 10.64 26.12
N ASP A 254 -24.97 10.82 25.05
CA ASP A 254 -25.55 12.06 24.59
C ASP A 254 -26.79 12.47 25.38
N PRO A 255 -27.03 13.79 25.54
CA PRO A 255 -28.26 14.27 26.14
C PRO A 255 -29.46 14.10 25.19
N PRO A 256 -30.67 13.82 25.72
CA PRO A 256 -31.87 13.73 24.90
C PRO A 256 -32.23 15.10 24.29
N VAL A 257 -32.76 15.07 23.06
CA VAL A 257 -33.23 16.23 22.31
C VAL A 257 -34.75 16.33 22.41
N ALA A 258 -35.26 17.43 22.94
CA ALA A 258 -36.70 17.65 23.06
C ALA A 258 -37.35 17.91 21.68
N THR A 259 -38.54 17.37 21.46
CA THR A 259 -39.38 17.62 20.28
C THR A 259 -40.56 18.50 20.67
N SER A 260 -40.72 19.62 19.96
CA SER A 260 -41.82 20.55 20.18
C SER A 260 -43.16 19.95 19.76
N GLY A 261 -44.19 20.16 20.58
CA GLY A 261 -45.57 19.93 20.17
C GLY A 261 -46.12 21.10 19.37
N ILE A 262 -46.92 20.80 18.35
CA ILE A 262 -47.65 21.80 17.59
C ILE A 262 -49.13 21.68 17.95
N ALA A 263 -49.66 22.71 18.63
CA ALA A 263 -51.11 22.89 18.74
C ALA A 263 -51.63 23.51 17.43
N ARG A 264 -52.65 22.91 16.81
CA ARG A 264 -53.38 23.56 15.70
C ARG A 264 -54.28 24.65 16.27
N ALA A 265 -54.53 25.71 15.50
CA ALA A 265 -55.52 26.72 15.88
C ALA A 265 -56.91 26.08 16.05
N GLY A 266 -57.66 26.54 17.04
CA GLY A 266 -59.00 26.05 17.36
C GLY A 266 -59.81 27.10 18.11
N PRO A 267 -61.15 26.92 18.21
CA PRO A 267 -62.00 27.88 18.90
C PRO A 267 -61.61 28.02 20.37
N GLU A 268 -61.80 29.22 20.91
CA GLU A 268 -61.64 29.48 22.35
C GLU A 268 -62.42 28.47 23.20
N GLY A 269 -61.84 28.09 24.35
CA GLY A 269 -62.46 27.12 25.27
C GLY A 269 -62.55 25.67 24.75
N THR A 270 -62.15 25.39 23.51
CA THR A 270 -62.14 24.02 22.96
C THR A 270 -60.81 23.34 23.28
N PRO A 271 -60.82 22.11 23.84
CA PRO A 271 -59.61 21.30 24.03
C PRO A 271 -58.90 21.00 22.71
N ILE A 272 -57.59 21.24 22.67
CA ILE A 272 -56.70 21.00 21.53
C ILE A 272 -55.64 20.00 21.96
N ALA A 273 -55.52 18.88 21.24
CA ALA A 273 -54.49 17.90 21.53
C ALA A 273 -53.08 18.45 21.21
N VAL A 274 -52.14 18.24 22.13
CA VAL A 274 -50.73 18.62 21.99
C VAL A 274 -49.87 17.45 22.45
N GLY A 275 -48.92 17.03 21.63
CA GLY A 275 -47.93 16.03 22.01
C GLY A 275 -46.57 16.68 22.21
N LEU A 276 -46.00 16.57 23.40
CA LEU A 276 -44.59 16.85 23.67
C LEU A 276 -43.81 15.54 23.69
N GLY A 277 -42.52 15.60 23.33
CA GLY A 277 -41.68 14.41 23.33
C GLY A 277 -40.21 14.75 23.20
N GLY A 278 -39.45 13.77 22.73
CA GLY A 278 -38.03 13.93 22.41
C GLY A 278 -37.49 12.67 21.76
N THR A 279 -36.23 12.74 21.37
CA THR A 279 -35.41 11.62 20.91
C THR A 279 -34.12 11.58 21.71
N ASP A 280 -33.56 10.40 21.88
CA ASP A 280 -32.27 10.17 22.52
C ASP A 280 -31.54 9.14 21.65
N ILE A 281 -30.29 9.44 21.26
CA ILE A 281 -29.55 8.60 20.30
C ILE A 281 -29.03 7.33 20.96
N ASP A 282 -28.75 7.37 22.26
CA ASP A 282 -28.22 6.24 23.03
C ASP A 282 -29.28 5.36 23.66
N GLY A 283 -30.52 5.85 23.80
CA GLY A 283 -31.58 5.03 24.36
C GLY A 283 -32.91 5.71 24.57
N THR A 284 -33.41 5.59 25.80
CA THR A 284 -34.81 5.92 26.14
C THR A 284 -34.89 7.13 27.05
N ILE A 285 -35.85 8.00 26.77
CA ILE A 285 -36.13 9.19 27.58
C ILE A 285 -36.89 8.81 28.86
N ALA A 286 -36.35 9.19 30.02
CA ALA A 286 -36.97 8.91 31.32
C ALA A 286 -38.23 9.75 31.59
N GLY A 287 -38.30 10.98 31.05
CA GLY A 287 -39.46 11.86 31.23
C GLY A 287 -39.31 13.19 30.50
N VAL A 288 -40.42 13.94 30.43
CA VAL A 288 -40.50 15.26 29.80
C VAL A 288 -40.87 16.28 30.86
N THR A 289 -40.04 17.31 31.05
CA THR A 289 -40.35 18.39 31.99
C THR A 289 -40.86 19.62 31.24
N VAL A 290 -42.04 20.10 31.60
CA VAL A 290 -42.58 21.34 31.05
C VAL A 290 -41.85 22.52 31.70
N THR A 291 -41.15 23.33 30.91
CA THR A 291 -40.35 24.45 31.43
C THR A 291 -41.07 25.79 31.36
N SER A 292 -42.08 25.91 30.50
CA SER A 292 -42.86 27.14 30.32
C SER A 292 -44.32 26.84 30.03
N ALA A 293 -45.21 27.71 30.50
CA ALA A 293 -46.63 27.64 30.19
C ALA A 293 -46.94 28.29 28.83
N PRO A 294 -48.01 27.87 28.15
CA PRO A 294 -48.54 28.62 27.00
C PRO A 294 -48.94 30.05 27.40
N ALA A 295 -48.66 31.03 26.54
CA ALA A 295 -48.98 32.43 26.84
C ALA A 295 -50.49 32.73 26.89
N ASN A 296 -51.28 32.10 26.01
CA ASN A 296 -52.70 32.41 25.80
C ASN A 296 -53.61 31.22 26.12
N GLY A 297 -53.34 30.49 27.20
CA GLY A 297 -54.15 29.37 27.62
C GLY A 297 -53.48 28.52 28.69
N SER A 298 -53.94 27.29 28.85
CA SER A 298 -53.44 26.37 29.87
C SER A 298 -53.30 24.96 29.30
N LEU A 299 -52.34 24.22 29.85
CA LEU A 299 -52.06 22.84 29.49
C LEU A 299 -52.64 21.90 30.55
N PHE A 300 -53.17 20.76 30.12
CA PHE A 300 -53.78 19.74 30.95
C PHE A 300 -53.28 18.36 30.52
N LEU A 301 -53.40 17.37 31.41
CA LEU A 301 -53.24 15.96 31.05
C LEU A 301 -54.34 15.50 30.08
N ALA A 302 -54.23 14.27 29.59
CA ALA A 302 -55.20 13.65 28.69
C ALA A 302 -56.64 13.61 29.24
N ASP A 303 -56.81 13.69 30.57
CA ASP A 303 -58.11 13.80 31.22
C ASP A 303 -58.82 15.14 30.95
N GLY A 304 -58.08 16.13 30.44
CA GLY A 304 -58.57 17.48 30.17
C GLY A 304 -58.91 18.29 31.42
N VAL A 305 -58.54 17.82 32.63
CA VAL A 305 -58.93 18.41 33.92
C VAL A 305 -57.69 18.70 34.78
N THR A 306 -56.71 17.80 34.81
CA THR A 306 -55.51 17.96 35.64
C THR A 306 -54.55 18.98 34.99
N PRO A 307 -54.29 20.15 35.60
CA PRO A 307 -53.43 21.16 35.01
C PRO A 307 -51.97 20.73 35.01
N VAL A 308 -51.24 21.10 33.96
CA VAL A 308 -49.79 20.91 33.82
C VAL A 308 -49.12 22.28 33.85
N VAL A 309 -48.27 22.48 34.85
CA VAL A 309 -47.59 23.76 35.10
C VAL A 309 -46.08 23.63 34.90
N PRO A 310 -45.34 24.73 34.72
CA PRO A 310 -43.88 24.70 34.65
C PRO A 310 -43.26 23.97 35.86
N GLY A 311 -42.23 23.16 35.59
CA GLY A 311 -41.60 22.26 36.56
C GLY A 311 -42.26 20.88 36.67
N THR A 312 -43.41 20.64 36.02
CA THR A 312 -44.04 19.31 36.01
C THR A 312 -43.24 18.34 35.15
N THR A 313 -42.75 17.25 35.74
CA THR A 313 -42.17 16.12 35.02
C THR A 313 -43.23 15.08 34.71
N LEU A 314 -43.36 14.73 33.44
CA LEU A 314 -44.32 13.79 32.90
C LEU A 314 -43.61 12.53 32.39
N THR A 315 -44.31 11.39 32.41
CA THR A 315 -43.90 10.25 31.60
C THR A 315 -44.00 10.60 30.12
N THR A 316 -43.23 9.92 29.27
CA THR A 316 -43.28 10.12 27.81
C THR A 316 -44.69 9.91 27.25
N ALA A 317 -45.43 8.93 27.77
CA ALA A 317 -46.82 8.68 27.39
C ALA A 317 -47.77 9.83 27.77
N ALA A 318 -47.62 10.39 28.98
CA ALA A 318 -48.43 11.52 29.44
C ALA A 318 -48.11 12.79 28.65
N ALA A 319 -46.83 13.05 28.36
CA ALA A 319 -46.38 14.18 27.57
C ALA A 319 -46.89 14.14 26.12
N ALA A 320 -47.04 12.94 25.54
CA ALA A 320 -47.52 12.76 24.17
C ALA A 320 -49.04 13.00 24.00
N SER A 321 -49.81 13.05 25.09
CA SER A 321 -51.28 13.11 25.07
C SER A 321 -51.84 14.30 25.84
N LEU A 322 -51.14 15.43 25.85
CA LEU A 322 -51.57 16.63 26.55
C LEU A 322 -52.72 17.33 25.84
N VAL A 323 -53.43 18.16 26.60
CA VAL A 323 -54.57 18.94 26.13
C VAL A 323 -54.31 20.40 26.43
N PHE A 324 -54.20 21.22 25.40
CA PHE A 324 -54.18 22.67 25.49
C PHE A 324 -55.61 23.22 25.45
N ARG A 325 -55.93 24.18 26.33
CA ARG A 325 -57.17 24.94 26.29
C ARG A 325 -56.84 26.43 26.11
N PRO A 326 -57.24 27.07 25.00
CA PRO A 326 -57.07 28.50 24.82
C PRO A 326 -57.81 29.30 25.90
N ALA A 327 -57.23 30.43 26.32
CA ALA A 327 -57.91 31.36 27.20
C ALA A 327 -59.12 32.00 26.48
N PRO A 328 -60.21 32.31 27.21
CA PRO A 328 -61.34 33.06 26.63
C PRO A 328 -60.88 34.40 26.05
N GLY A 329 -61.43 34.81 24.92
CA GLY A 329 -61.14 36.08 24.24
C GLY A 329 -59.91 36.05 23.30
N PHE A 330 -59.32 34.88 23.05
CA PHE A 330 -58.19 34.72 22.12
C PHE A 330 -58.64 33.92 20.88
N THR A 331 -58.45 34.52 19.70
CA THR A 331 -58.74 33.94 18.37
C THR A 331 -57.48 33.64 17.58
#